data_AF-A0AAE5H2F9-F1
#
_entry.id   AF-A0AAE5H2F9-F1
#
_cell.length_a   1.000
_cell.length_b   1.000
_cell.length_c   1.000
_cell.angle_alpha   90.00
_cell.angle_beta   90.00
_cell.angle_gamma   90.00
#
_symmetry.space_group_name_H-M   'P 1'
#
loop_
_entity.id
_entity.type
_entity.pdbx_description
1 polymer ?
#
loop_
_entity_poly.entity_id
_entity_poly.type
_entity_poly.pdbx_seq_one_letter_code
_entity_poly.pdbx_strand_id
1 'polypeptide(L)'
;MEEIKRDPYFEKFINLTVDFITTEVREKLKDFKTNDDEKLAYTPKEAMKKLGVGQNTMYSDLLPREDFPSYKVGDKWFVSKKGLEEWVQNQHK
;
A
#
# COMPACT_ATOMS: atom_id res chain seq x y z
N MET A 1 -15.97 -42.90 18.30
CA MET A 1 -15.93 -42.00 17.13
C MET A 1 -14.90 -42.59 16.19
N GLU A 2 -15.32 -43.20 15.08
CA GLU A 2 -14.39 -43.75 14.10
C GLU A 2 -13.65 -42.60 13.40
N GLU A 3 -12.32 -42.66 13.38
CA GLU A 3 -11.52 -41.76 12.54
C GLU A 3 -11.84 -42.06 11.08
N ILE A 4 -12.57 -41.16 10.44
CA ILE A 4 -12.80 -41.20 8.99
C ILE A 4 -11.45 -40.93 8.32
N LYS A 5 -10.72 -42.00 7.99
CA LYS A 5 -9.47 -41.94 7.24
C LYS A 5 -9.81 -41.48 5.83
N ARG A 6 -9.51 -40.21 5.53
CA ARG A 6 -9.77 -39.63 4.22
C ARG A 6 -8.95 -40.37 3.18
N ASP A 7 -9.58 -40.65 2.04
CA ASP A 7 -8.92 -41.35 0.95
C ASP A 7 -7.70 -40.53 0.46
N PRO A 8 -6.51 -41.14 0.29
CA PRO A 8 -5.30 -40.42 -0.13
C PRO A 8 -5.43 -39.72 -1.49
N TYR A 9 -6.26 -40.23 -2.41
CA TYR A 9 -6.53 -39.55 -3.68
C TYR A 9 -7.42 -38.33 -3.48
N PHE A 10 -8.40 -38.42 -2.57
CA PHE A 10 -9.23 -37.28 -2.19
C PHE A 10 -8.40 -36.16 -1.53
N GLU A 11 -7.45 -36.48 -0.66
CA GLU A 11 -6.54 -35.48 -0.08
C GLU A 11 -5.65 -34.82 -1.13
N LYS A 12 -5.09 -35.60 -2.06
CA LYS A 12 -4.30 -35.07 -3.18
C LYS A 12 -5.14 -34.15 -4.07
N PHE A 13 -6.39 -34.53 -4.33
CA PHE A 13 -7.32 -33.74 -5.12
C PHE A 13 -7.67 -32.41 -4.44
N ILE A 14 -7.93 -32.42 -3.13
CA ILE A 14 -8.17 -31.20 -2.36
C ILE A 14 -6.95 -30.28 -2.43
N ASN A 15 -5.75 -30.79 -2.15
CA ASN A 15 -4.54 -29.99 -2.14
C ASN A 15 -4.28 -29.34 -3.51
N LEU A 16 -4.43 -30.12 -4.60
CA LEU A 16 -4.27 -29.59 -5.96
C LEU A 16 -5.29 -28.49 -6.27
N THR A 17 -6.53 -28.64 -5.81
CA THR A 17 -7.59 -27.64 -6.03
C THR A 17 -7.31 -26.37 -5.23
N VAL A 18 -6.84 -26.50 -3.99
CA VAL A 18 -6.43 -25.36 -3.15
C VAL A 18 -5.25 -24.62 -3.77
N ASP A 19 -4.25 -25.34 -4.27
CA ASP A 19 -3.09 -24.74 -4.94
C ASP A 19 -3.49 -24.00 -6.22
N PHE A 20 -4.42 -24.56 -7.00
CA PHE A 20 -4.96 -23.91 -8.18
C PHE A 20 -5.72 -22.61 -7.82
N ILE A 21 -6.65 -22.69 -6.86
CA ILE A 21 -7.42 -21.51 -6.41
C ILE A 21 -6.48 -20.43 -5.85
N THR A 22 -5.50 -20.80 -5.03
CA THR A 22 -4.57 -19.83 -4.42
C THR A 22 -3.68 -19.19 -5.47
N THR A 23 -3.25 -19.93 -6.50
CA THR A 23 -2.47 -19.39 -7.62
C THR A 23 -3.32 -18.40 -8.43
N GLU A 24 -4.54 -18.78 -8.79
CA GLU A 24 -5.42 -17.93 -9.61
C GLU A 24 -5.86 -16.65 -8.88
N VAL A 25 -6.19 -16.76 -7.58
CA VAL A 25 -6.51 -15.59 -6.74
C VAL A 25 -5.30 -14.65 -6.62
N ARG A 26 -4.09 -15.21 -6.46
CA ARG A 26 -2.86 -14.41 -6.38
C ARG A 26 -2.58 -13.66 -7.68
N GLU A 27 -2.83 -14.28 -8.82
CA GLU A 27 -2.66 -13.61 -10.12
C GLU A 27 -3.67 -12.48 -10.30
N LYS A 28 -4.95 -12.71 -10.04
CA LYS A 28 -6.00 -11.68 -10.15
C LYS A 28 -5.79 -10.49 -9.21
N LEU A 29 -5.21 -10.73 -8.02
CA LEU A 29 -4.91 -9.65 -7.07
C LEU A 29 -3.72 -8.77 -7.48
N LYS A 30 -2.82 -9.23 -8.38
CA LYS A 30 -1.71 -8.38 -8.86
C LYS A 30 -2.20 -7.18 -9.66
N ASP A 31 -3.30 -7.36 -10.39
CA ASP A 31 -3.87 -6.33 -11.27
C ASP A 31 -4.88 -5.44 -10.54
N PHE A 32 -5.21 -5.75 -9.29
CA PHE A 32 -6.06 -4.92 -8.45
C PHE A 32 -5.27 -3.71 -7.93
N LYS A 33 -4.96 -2.78 -8.83
CA LYS A 33 -4.43 -1.47 -8.49
C LYS A 33 -5.60 -0.62 -8.00
N THR A 34 -5.54 -0.15 -6.75
CA THR A 34 -6.44 0.93 -6.34
C THR A 34 -6.17 2.13 -7.25
N ASN A 35 -7.21 2.72 -7.84
CA ASN A 35 -7.08 3.95 -8.64
C ASN A 35 -6.61 5.09 -7.72
N ASP A 36 -5.30 5.15 -7.47
CA ASP A 36 -4.65 6.21 -6.69
C ASP A 36 -4.78 7.58 -7.36
N ASP A 37 -5.19 7.62 -8.63
CA ASP A 37 -5.35 8.84 -9.41
C ASP A 37 -6.48 9.74 -8.92
N GLU A 38 -7.49 9.19 -8.24
CA GLU A 38 -8.60 9.97 -7.66
C GLU A 38 -8.27 10.59 -6.29
N LYS A 39 -7.21 10.13 -5.61
CA LYS A 39 -6.86 10.65 -4.29
C LYS A 39 -6.26 12.05 -4.40
N LEU A 40 -6.90 13.02 -3.74
CA LEU A 40 -6.42 14.41 -3.64
C LEU A 40 -5.22 14.56 -2.68
N ALA A 41 -5.00 13.58 -1.81
CA ALA A 41 -3.92 13.60 -0.83
C ALA A 41 -3.34 12.22 -0.57
N TYR A 42 -2.05 12.20 -0.25
CA TYR A 42 -1.29 11.04 0.14
C TYR A 42 -1.23 10.92 1.67
N THR A 43 -1.27 9.69 2.17
CA THR A 43 -0.79 9.38 3.52
C THR A 43 0.73 9.58 3.59
N PRO A 44 1.33 9.76 4.79
CA PRO A 44 2.78 9.85 4.93
C PRO A 44 3.50 8.64 4.32
N LYS A 45 2.89 7.45 4.39
CA LYS A 45 3.42 6.23 3.76
C LYS A 45 3.43 6.29 2.23
N GLU A 46 2.38 6.83 1.62
CA GLU A 46 2.33 7.02 0.18
C GLU A 46 3.30 8.12 -0.27
N ALA A 47 3.34 9.24 0.46
CA ALA A 47 4.27 10.34 0.21
C ALA A 47 5.74 9.88 0.31
N MET A 48 6.08 9.01 1.29
CA MET A 48 7.42 8.40 1.39
C MET A 48 7.78 7.61 0.15
N LYS A 49 6.86 6.78 -0.36
CA LYS A 49 7.08 5.99 -1.58
C LYS A 49 7.23 6.87 -2.81
N LYS A 50 6.47 7.96 -2.90
CA LYS A 50 6.52 8.90 -4.03
C LYS A 50 7.80 9.75 -4.03
N LEU A 51 8.24 10.23 -2.85
CA LEU A 51 9.46 11.02 -2.70
C LEU A 51 10.74 10.16 -2.62
N GLY A 52 10.62 8.86 -2.31
CA GLY A 52 11.78 7.98 -2.11
C GLY A 52 12.52 8.21 -0.78
N VAL A 53 11.84 8.75 0.24
CA VAL A 53 12.45 9.10 1.54
C VAL A 53 12.11 8.10 2.64
N GLY A 54 12.98 8.01 3.64
CA GLY A 54 12.79 7.16 4.81
C GLY A 54 11.77 7.70 5.81
N GLN A 55 11.35 6.85 6.75
CA GLN A 55 10.40 7.23 7.82
C GLN A 55 10.88 8.39 8.67
N ASN A 56 12.16 8.38 9.07
CA ASN A 56 12.71 9.45 9.88
C ASN A 56 12.64 10.80 9.16
N THR A 57 12.99 10.84 7.87
CA THR A 57 12.89 12.05 7.05
C THR A 57 11.44 12.53 6.94
N MET A 58 10.48 11.62 6.73
CA MET A 58 9.08 12.01 6.64
C MET A 58 8.54 12.58 7.95
N TYR A 59 8.67 11.84 9.06
CA TYR A 59 8.01 12.21 10.32
C TYR A 59 8.76 13.26 11.13
N SER A 60 10.09 13.22 11.11
CA SER A 60 10.92 14.08 11.97
C SER A 60 11.33 15.38 11.27
N ASP A 61 11.37 15.40 9.93
CA ASP A 61 11.88 16.54 9.16
C ASP A 61 10.80 17.15 8.25
N LEU A 62 10.10 16.36 7.42
CA LEU A 62 9.14 16.89 6.43
C LEU A 62 7.78 17.28 7.03
N LEU A 63 7.12 16.40 7.79
CA LEU A 63 5.80 16.71 8.37
C LEU A 63 5.77 17.95 9.31
N PRO A 64 6.79 18.22 10.15
CA PRO A 64 6.78 19.41 11.01
C PRO A 64 7.17 20.70 10.28
N ARG A 65 7.64 20.63 9.04
CA ARG A 65 8.05 21.81 8.26
C ARG A 65 6.83 22.59 7.77
N GLU A 66 6.89 23.92 7.93
CA GLU A 66 5.85 24.83 7.43
C GLU A 66 5.86 24.97 5.90
N ASP A 67 7.02 24.75 5.26
CA ASP A 67 7.14 24.80 3.80
C ASP A 67 6.66 23.51 3.11
N PHE A 68 6.48 22.43 3.88
CA PHE A 68 6.05 21.15 3.34
C PHE A 68 4.52 21.09 3.26
N PRO A 69 3.92 20.62 2.14
CA PRO A 69 2.48 20.63 1.88
C PRO A 69 1.72 19.52 2.65
N SER A 70 1.96 19.43 3.95
CA SER A 70 1.31 18.49 4.85
C SER A 70 0.26 19.18 5.73
N TYR A 71 -0.75 18.42 6.11
CA TYR A 71 -1.81 18.88 6.99
C TYR A 71 -2.35 17.72 7.82
N LYS A 72 -2.91 18.04 8.99
CA LYS A 72 -3.49 17.05 9.91
C LYS A 72 -5.01 17.10 9.83
N VAL A 73 -5.65 15.96 9.61
CA VAL A 73 -7.12 15.79 9.67
C VAL A 73 -7.44 14.84 10.81
N GLY A 74 -8.05 15.37 11.88
CA GLY A 74 -8.24 14.65 13.13
C GLY A 74 -6.89 14.25 13.73
N ASP A 75 -6.63 12.94 13.84
CA ASP A 75 -5.35 12.42 14.34
C ASP A 75 -4.37 11.97 13.24
N LYS A 76 -4.75 12.07 11.97
CA LYS A 76 -3.95 11.56 10.85
C LYS A 76 -3.31 12.68 10.04
N TRP A 77 -2.06 12.49 9.66
CA TRP A 77 -1.36 13.35 8.71
C TRP A 77 -1.70 12.96 7.27
N PHE A 78 -1.74 13.97 6.42
CA PHE A 78 -1.94 13.87 4.98
C PHE A 78 -1.01 14.86 4.27
N VAL A 79 -0.70 14.58 3.01
CA VAL A 79 0.14 15.41 2.15
C VAL A 79 -0.63 15.69 0.87
N SER A 80 -0.82 16.96 0.53
CA SER A 80 -1.54 17.35 -0.70
C SER A 80 -0.81 16.85 -1.93
N LYS A 81 -1.50 16.18 -2.86
CA LYS A 81 -0.89 15.66 -4.09
C LYS A 81 -0.30 16.78 -4.95
N LYS A 82 -1.11 17.82 -5.20
CA LYS A 82 -0.70 18.98 -5.99
C LYS A 82 0.42 19.77 -5.31
N GLY A 83 0.28 20.00 -4.00
CA GLY A 83 1.30 20.71 -3.24
C GLY A 83 2.64 19.98 -3.22
N LEU A 84 2.63 18.64 -3.14
CA LEU A 84 3.85 17.83 -3.17
C LEU A 84 4.61 17.98 -4.48
N GLU A 85 3.89 17.98 -5.62
CA GLU A 85 4.49 18.19 -6.94
C GLU A 85 5.11 19.58 -7.06
N GLU A 86 4.39 20.62 -6.64
CA GLU A 86 4.89 22.00 -6.61
C GLU A 86 6.10 22.16 -5.68
N TRP A 87 6.06 21.57 -4.49
CA TRP A 87 7.16 21.61 -3.54
C TRP A 87 8.43 20.97 -4.11
N VAL A 88 8.31 19.81 -4.77
CA VAL A 88 9.44 19.14 -5.43
C VAL A 88 10.03 20.02 -6.54
N GLN A 89 9.18 20.64 -7.35
CA GLN A 89 9.64 21.57 -8.40
C GLN A 89 10.41 22.75 -7.81
N ASN A 90 9.97 23.27 -6.66
CA ASN A 90 10.64 24.36 -5.96
C ASN A 90 11.96 23.96 -5.27
N GLN A 91 12.29 22.65 -5.19
CA GLN A 91 13.58 22.21 -4.64
C GLN A 91 14.75 22.35 -5.63
N HIS A 92 14.48 22.66 -6.91
CA HIS A 92 15.52 22.92 -7.88
C HIS A 92 16.16 24.30 -7.62
N LYS A 93 17.49 24.32 -7.45
CA LYS A 93 18.30 25.55 -7.35
C LYS A 93 18.41 26.28 -8.68
#